data_AF-X0TA54-F1
#
_entry.id   AF-X0TA54-F1
#
_cell.length_a   1.000
_cell.length_b   1.000
_cell.length_c   1.000
_cell.angle_alpha   90.00
_cell.angle_beta   90.00
_cell.angle_gamma   90.00
#
_symmetry.space_group_name_H-M   'P 1'
#
loop_
_entity.id
_entity.type
_entity.pdbx_description
1 polymer ?
#
loop_
_entity_poly.entity_id
_entity_poly.type
_entity_poly.pdbx_seq_one_letter_code
_entity_poly.pdbx_strand_id
1 'polypeptide(L)'
;MLQFKQNERGRLVIDLSKSRVVLGINYVTHNIWVNLKGRDPSGIVEPEQYETVKSRVIDILYSIRDPETGECPVSLAIRKEHAKDLGHWGDRMGDVLYFFKEGYSNKFTNTITGIDPKDLPEDGFELVLEGPEFGRHHSFLPNTTYCGCSIKGSFIMSGPGVRKGYKKPFPIGAVDVTPTVCYLSSIPYPSQCEGMIPGDVLEPASGEGTK
;
A
#
# COMPACT_ATOMS: atom_id res chain seq x y z
N MET A 1 -14.47 -5.30 17.09
CA MET A 1 -13.84 -5.53 15.76
C MET A 1 -12.43 -6.06 15.94
N LEU A 2 -11.56 -5.29 16.60
CA LEU A 2 -10.23 -5.71 17.04
C LEU A 2 -10.21 -5.81 18.57
N GLN A 3 -9.46 -6.76 19.13
CA GLN A 3 -9.28 -6.95 20.57
C GLN A 3 -7.81 -7.25 20.86
N PHE A 4 -7.29 -6.73 21.96
CA PHE A 4 -5.91 -6.97 22.40
C PHE A 4 -5.89 -7.80 23.68
N LYS A 5 -4.79 -8.54 23.87
CA LYS A 5 -4.41 -9.17 25.14
C LYS A 5 -2.97 -8.81 25.48
N GLN A 6 -2.59 -8.88 26.74
CA GLN A 6 -1.19 -8.74 27.14
C GLN A 6 -0.45 -10.07 26.96
N ASN A 7 0.76 -10.00 26.41
CA ASN A 7 1.69 -11.13 26.43
C ASN A 7 2.50 -11.16 27.74
N GLU A 8 3.37 -12.15 27.91
CA GLU A 8 4.21 -12.33 29.11
C GLU A 8 5.13 -11.13 29.42
N ARG A 9 5.39 -10.28 28.43
CA ARG A 9 6.20 -9.06 28.57
C ARG A 9 5.35 -7.80 28.83
N GLY A 10 4.05 -7.96 29.08
CA GLY A 10 3.10 -6.86 29.28
C GLY A 10 2.75 -6.08 28.00
N ARG A 11 3.16 -6.56 26.82
CA ARG A 11 2.90 -5.90 25.54
C ARG A 11 1.54 -6.28 25.00
N LEU A 12 0.85 -5.35 24.35
CA LEU A 12 -0.44 -5.59 23.70
C LEU A 12 -0.24 -6.31 22.38
N VAL A 13 -0.82 -7.50 22.26
CA VAL A 13 -0.86 -8.30 21.02
C VAL A 13 -2.30 -8.56 20.63
N ILE A 14 -2.57 -8.73 19.34
CA ILE A 14 -3.92 -9.00 18.84
C ILE A 14 -4.41 -10.33 19.43
N ASP A 15 -5.58 -10.33 20.07
CA ASP A 15 -6.25 -11.55 20.49
C ASP A 15 -7.00 -12.14 19.29
N LEU A 16 -6.34 -13.04 18.56
CA LEU A 16 -6.90 -13.68 17.37
C LEU A 16 -8.19 -14.47 17.66
N SER A 17 -8.40 -14.94 18.89
CA SER A 17 -9.62 -15.68 19.24
C SER A 17 -10.85 -14.77 19.40
N LYS A 18 -10.63 -13.46 19.55
CA LYS A 18 -11.68 -12.45 19.79
C LYS A 18 -11.71 -11.33 18.74
N SER A 19 -10.71 -11.28 17.86
CA SER A 19 -10.58 -10.27 16.83
C SER A 19 -11.14 -10.78 15.51
N ARG A 20 -12.08 -10.01 14.95
CA ARG A 20 -12.69 -10.30 13.65
C ARG A 20 -11.80 -9.86 12.49
N VAL A 21 -10.83 -9.00 12.75
CA VAL A 21 -9.85 -8.52 11.79
C VAL A 21 -8.46 -8.54 12.40
N VAL A 22 -7.45 -8.61 11.55
CA VAL A 22 -6.04 -8.55 11.89
C VAL A 22 -5.44 -7.40 11.10
N LEU A 23 -4.73 -6.52 11.79
CA LEU A 23 -3.97 -5.46 11.14
C LEU A 23 -2.63 -6.00 10.65
N GLY A 24 -2.09 -5.36 9.62
CA GLY A 24 -0.73 -5.58 9.14
C GLY A 24 0.28 -5.80 10.26
N ILE A 25 0.98 -6.93 10.18
CA ILE A 25 1.91 -7.35 11.22
C ILE A 25 3.23 -6.56 11.17
N ASN A 26 3.40 -5.67 10.18
CA ASN A 26 4.55 -4.79 10.07
C ASN A 26 4.10 -3.32 10.03
N TYR A 27 4.93 -2.43 10.57
CA TYR A 27 4.68 -0.99 10.69
C TYR A 27 4.55 -0.25 9.35
N VAL A 28 4.74 -0.96 8.24
CA VAL A 28 4.67 -0.48 6.86
C VAL A 28 3.42 -0.93 6.08
N THR A 29 2.59 -1.80 6.67
CA THR A 29 1.49 -2.45 5.94
C THR A 29 0.13 -1.86 6.29
N HIS A 30 -0.46 -1.09 5.36
CA HIS A 30 -1.83 -0.54 5.46
C HIS A 30 -2.86 -1.53 4.93
N ASN A 31 -2.73 -2.77 5.38
CA ASN A 31 -3.58 -3.89 5.00
C ASN A 31 -4.32 -4.38 6.24
N ILE A 32 -5.59 -4.73 6.06
CA ILE A 32 -6.46 -5.29 7.09
C ILE A 32 -7.02 -6.60 6.54
N TRP A 33 -6.77 -7.69 7.24
CA TRP A 33 -7.30 -9.00 6.93
C TRP A 33 -8.52 -9.28 7.80
N VAL A 34 -9.56 -9.86 7.23
CA VAL A 34 -10.65 -10.48 7.98
C VAL A 34 -10.12 -11.77 8.58
N ASN A 35 -10.40 -12.05 9.86
CA ASN A 35 -10.00 -13.32 10.48
C ASN A 35 -11.01 -14.41 10.08
N LEU A 36 -10.89 -14.91 8.85
CA LEU A 36 -11.91 -15.66 8.12
C LEU A 36 -11.80 -17.17 8.39
N LYS A 37 -12.91 -17.81 8.76
CA LYS A 37 -13.00 -19.26 8.93
C LYS A 37 -12.70 -19.99 7.63
N GLY A 38 -11.95 -21.09 7.73
CA GLY A 38 -11.53 -21.92 6.60
C GLY A 38 -10.32 -21.39 5.82
N ARG A 39 -10.02 -20.08 5.90
CA ARG A 39 -8.81 -19.48 5.33
C ARG A 39 -7.70 -19.31 6.38
N ASP A 40 -8.06 -18.72 7.51
CA ASP A 40 -7.12 -18.33 8.56
C ASP A 40 -7.13 -19.37 9.70
N PRO A 41 -5.97 -19.81 10.24
CA PRO A 41 -5.91 -20.87 11.25
C PRO A 41 -6.74 -20.60 12.52
N SER A 42 -6.88 -19.32 12.88
CA SER A 42 -7.65 -18.83 14.03
C SER A 42 -8.97 -18.15 13.62
N GLY A 43 -9.46 -18.41 12.40
CA GLY A 43 -10.62 -17.75 11.82
C GLY A 43 -11.86 -17.82 12.72
N ILE A 44 -12.49 -16.67 12.97
CA ILE A 44 -13.74 -16.58 13.76
C ILE A 44 -14.89 -15.98 12.96
N VAL A 45 -14.62 -15.32 11.83
CA VAL A 45 -15.63 -14.73 10.97
C VAL A 45 -16.14 -15.79 9.99
N GLU A 46 -17.44 -16.00 9.94
CA GLU A 46 -18.06 -16.90 8.97
C GLU A 46 -17.98 -16.34 7.55
N PRO A 47 -17.88 -17.19 6.50
CA PRO A 47 -17.85 -16.73 5.10
C PRO A 47 -18.99 -15.78 4.73
N GLU A 48 -20.20 -16.01 5.24
CA GLU A 48 -21.39 -15.19 4.96
C GLU A 48 -21.26 -13.76 5.53
N GLN A 49 -20.40 -13.58 6.53
CA GLN A 49 -20.16 -12.28 7.16
C GLN A 49 -19.01 -11.51 6.52
N TYR A 50 -18.23 -12.13 5.63
CA TYR A 50 -16.98 -11.58 5.09
C TYR A 50 -17.20 -10.19 4.46
N GLU A 51 -18.21 -10.04 3.62
CA GLU A 51 -18.52 -8.77 2.95
C GLU A 51 -19.02 -7.68 3.91
N THR A 52 -19.83 -8.06 4.89
CA THR A 52 -20.30 -7.14 5.94
C THR A 52 -19.13 -6.66 6.80
N VAL A 53 -18.18 -7.54 7.10
CA VAL A 53 -16.98 -7.18 7.87
C VAL A 53 -16.09 -6.23 7.08
N LYS A 54 -15.82 -6.50 5.78
CA LYS A 54 -15.07 -5.56 4.92
C LYS A 54 -15.72 -4.17 4.89
N SER A 55 -17.04 -4.10 4.72
CA SER A 55 -17.78 -2.83 4.70
C SER A 55 -17.64 -2.08 6.03
N ARG A 56 -17.85 -2.78 7.15
CA ARG A 56 -17.71 -2.18 8.48
C ARG A 56 -16.30 -1.65 8.76
N VAL A 57 -15.26 -2.31 8.26
CA VAL A 57 -13.87 -1.83 8.38
C VAL A 57 -13.71 -0.50 7.64
N ILE A 58 -14.22 -0.41 6.40
CA ILE A 58 -14.17 0.82 5.61
C ILE A 58 -14.94 1.94 6.31
N ASP A 59 -16.13 1.66 6.86
CA ASP A 59 -16.92 2.64 7.61
C ASP A 59 -16.16 3.15 8.84
N ILE A 60 -15.49 2.26 9.59
CA ILE A 60 -14.67 2.65 10.74
C ILE A 60 -13.52 3.55 10.29
N LEU A 61 -12.80 3.18 9.23
CA LEU A 61 -11.69 3.98 8.69
C LEU A 61 -12.15 5.40 8.31
N TYR A 62 -13.29 5.52 7.63
CA TYR A 62 -13.87 6.81 7.27
C TYR A 62 -14.58 7.54 8.42
N SER A 63 -14.81 6.89 9.55
CA SER A 63 -15.34 7.52 10.77
C SER A 63 -14.28 8.21 11.61
N ILE A 64 -12.99 7.90 11.39
CA ILE A 64 -11.88 8.52 12.15
C ILE A 64 -11.90 10.03 11.90
N ARG A 65 -11.80 10.80 12.99
CA ARG A 65 -11.72 12.27 12.96
C ARG A 65 -10.52 12.69 13.76
N ASP A 66 -9.67 13.49 13.15
CA ASP A 66 -8.67 14.28 13.85
C ASP A 66 -9.39 15.20 14.86
N PRO A 67 -9.06 15.13 16.15
CA PRO A 67 -9.75 15.92 17.18
C PRO A 67 -9.49 17.43 17.07
N GLU A 68 -8.39 17.86 16.46
CA GLU A 68 -8.05 19.27 16.29
C GLU A 68 -8.73 19.87 15.06
N THR A 69 -8.70 19.14 13.93
CA THR A 69 -9.15 19.67 12.64
C THR A 69 -10.54 19.18 12.21
N GLY A 70 -11.01 18.08 12.80
CA GLY A 70 -12.22 17.37 12.36
C GLY A 70 -12.05 16.63 11.03
N GLU A 71 -10.85 16.62 10.44
CA GLU A 71 -10.62 15.93 9.17
C GLU A 71 -10.56 14.41 9.34
N CYS A 72 -11.00 13.68 8.31
CA CYS A 72 -10.69 12.26 8.21
C CYS A 72 -9.25 12.09 7.70
N PRO A 73 -8.37 11.37 8.43
CA PRO A 73 -6.98 11.17 8.01
C PRO A 73 -6.84 10.14 6.90
N VAL A 74 -7.91 9.46 6.50
CA VAL A 74 -7.91 8.44 5.44
C VAL A 74 -8.27 9.10 4.10
N SER A 75 -7.37 9.00 3.13
CA SER A 75 -7.60 9.45 1.74
C SER A 75 -8.44 8.44 0.97
N LEU A 76 -8.07 7.16 1.05
CA LEU A 76 -8.77 6.06 0.40
C LEU A 76 -8.78 4.82 1.29
N ALA A 77 -9.94 4.17 1.43
CA ALA A 77 -10.04 2.80 1.90
C ALA A 77 -10.73 1.97 0.82
N ILE A 78 -10.08 0.88 0.39
CA ILE A 78 -10.47 0.11 -0.78
C ILE A 78 -10.41 -1.39 -0.49
N ARG A 79 -11.33 -2.15 -1.08
CA ARG A 79 -11.31 -3.62 -0.99
C ARG A 79 -10.30 -4.19 -1.98
N LYS A 80 -9.70 -5.33 -1.66
CA LYS A 80 -8.63 -5.92 -2.50
C LYS A 80 -9.04 -6.18 -3.94
N GLU A 81 -10.31 -6.53 -4.19
CA GLU A 81 -10.84 -6.77 -5.53
C GLU A 81 -10.76 -5.55 -6.46
N HIS A 82 -10.62 -4.34 -5.91
CA HIS A 82 -10.54 -3.08 -6.66
C HIS A 82 -9.15 -2.44 -6.60
N ALA A 83 -8.20 -3.05 -5.90
CA ALA A 83 -6.89 -2.46 -5.64
C ALA A 83 -5.83 -2.80 -6.71
N LYS A 84 -6.14 -3.68 -7.67
CA LYS A 84 -5.22 -4.09 -8.73
C LYS A 84 -4.70 -2.89 -9.54
N ASP A 85 -5.59 -1.97 -9.90
CA ASP A 85 -5.25 -0.78 -10.68
C ASP A 85 -4.36 0.21 -9.89
N LEU A 86 -4.25 0.04 -8.57
CA LEU A 86 -3.37 0.83 -7.70
C LEU A 86 -2.00 0.19 -7.48
N GLY A 87 -1.67 -0.90 -8.16
CA GLY A 87 -0.39 -1.57 -7.95
C GLY A 87 -0.43 -2.71 -6.93
N HIS A 88 -1.62 -3.10 -6.46
CA HIS A 88 -1.77 -4.09 -5.39
C HIS A 88 -2.55 -5.31 -5.86
N TRP A 89 -1.89 -6.46 -5.95
CA TRP A 89 -2.51 -7.76 -6.25
C TRP A 89 -1.83 -8.93 -5.51
N GLY A 90 -2.44 -10.11 -5.61
CA GLY A 90 -1.89 -11.37 -5.10
C GLY A 90 -2.51 -11.84 -3.78
N ASP A 91 -2.28 -13.12 -3.47
CA ASP A 91 -2.98 -13.82 -2.37
C ASP A 91 -2.59 -13.34 -0.97
N ARG A 92 -1.47 -12.62 -0.87
CA ARG A 92 -0.96 -12.08 0.41
C ARG A 92 -1.55 -10.72 0.77
N MET A 93 -2.39 -10.12 -0.07
CA MET A 93 -3.01 -8.84 0.25
C MET A 93 -4.01 -8.94 1.40
N GLY A 94 -4.12 -7.84 2.15
CA GLY A 94 -5.25 -7.62 3.05
C GLY A 94 -6.56 -7.61 2.28
N ASP A 95 -7.66 -7.88 2.98
CA ASP A 95 -9.00 -7.83 2.39
C ASP A 95 -9.49 -6.39 2.20
N VAL A 96 -8.97 -5.46 3.02
CA VAL A 96 -9.12 -4.02 2.88
C VAL A 96 -7.74 -3.37 2.96
N LEU A 97 -7.49 -2.41 2.07
CA LEU A 97 -6.31 -1.55 2.06
C LEU A 97 -6.75 -0.12 2.33
N TYR A 98 -5.86 0.68 2.92
CA TYR A 98 -6.14 2.09 3.11
C TYR A 98 -4.89 2.95 2.95
N PHE A 99 -5.10 4.23 2.67
CA PHE A 99 -4.07 5.22 2.44
C PHE A 99 -4.40 6.46 3.25
N PHE A 100 -3.39 7.05 3.90
CA PHE A 100 -3.56 8.30 4.62
C PHE A 100 -3.63 9.49 3.66
N LYS A 101 -4.34 10.52 4.07
CA LYS A 101 -4.17 11.88 3.54
C LYS A 101 -2.76 12.37 3.84
N GLU A 102 -2.28 13.27 3.01
CA GLU A 102 -1.02 13.96 3.22
C GLU A 102 -0.99 14.66 4.60
N GLY A 103 0.18 14.68 5.23
CA GLY A 103 0.34 15.22 6.60
C GLY A 103 0.00 14.25 7.72
N TYR A 104 -0.73 13.16 7.45
CA TYR A 104 -1.01 12.11 8.43
C TYR A 104 -0.08 10.91 8.30
N SER A 105 0.19 10.26 9.43
CA SER A 105 0.97 9.04 9.50
C SER A 105 0.54 8.16 10.67
N ASN A 106 0.86 6.88 10.62
CA ASN A 106 0.82 6.00 11.79
C ASN A 106 2.09 6.13 12.64
N LYS A 107 1.95 5.94 13.96
CA LYS A 107 3.09 5.64 14.86
C LYS A 107 3.61 4.24 14.56
N PHE A 108 4.93 4.03 14.71
CA PHE A 108 5.53 2.70 14.57
C PHE A 108 5.01 1.77 15.65
N THR A 109 3.99 0.98 15.32
CA THR A 109 3.47 -0.06 16.19
C THR A 109 3.73 -1.42 15.54
N ASN A 110 4.55 -2.24 16.20
CA ASN A 110 4.84 -3.59 15.75
C ASN A 110 3.97 -4.58 16.52
N THR A 111 2.92 -5.08 15.88
CA THR A 111 2.00 -6.04 16.49
C THR A 111 2.60 -7.44 16.64
N ILE A 112 3.72 -7.77 15.97
CA ILE A 112 4.46 -9.04 16.17
C ILE A 112 5.09 -9.08 17.56
N THR A 113 5.88 -8.05 17.89
CA THR A 113 6.57 -7.96 19.19
C THR A 113 5.65 -7.45 20.30
N GLY A 114 4.48 -6.93 19.90
CA GLY A 114 3.49 -6.31 20.76
C GLY A 114 3.73 -4.81 20.93
N ILE A 115 2.65 -4.07 21.11
CA ILE A 115 2.63 -2.61 21.30
C ILE A 115 2.87 -2.30 22.78
N ASP A 116 3.69 -1.30 23.11
CA ASP A 116 3.70 -0.76 24.47
C ASP A 116 2.33 -0.12 24.74
N PRO A 117 1.62 -0.45 25.84
CA PRO A 117 0.40 0.27 26.20
C PRO A 117 0.59 1.80 26.20
N LYS A 118 1.78 2.30 26.52
CA LYS A 118 2.10 3.74 26.52
C LYS A 118 2.18 4.36 25.12
N ASP A 119 2.33 3.55 24.08
CA ASP A 119 2.39 4.02 22.69
C ASP A 119 1.00 4.16 22.04
N LEU A 120 -0.07 3.80 22.76
CA LEU A 120 -1.45 4.04 22.33
C LEU A 120 -1.99 5.29 23.04
N PRO A 121 -2.00 6.46 22.38
CA PRO A 121 -2.60 7.66 22.94
C PRO A 121 -4.11 7.47 23.16
N GLU A 122 -4.67 8.08 24.20
CA GLU A 122 -6.08 7.91 24.58
C GLU A 122 -7.06 8.40 23.49
N ASP A 123 -6.70 9.49 22.81
CA ASP A 123 -7.46 10.08 21.70
C ASP A 123 -7.07 9.50 20.32
N GLY A 124 -6.06 8.63 20.27
CA GLY A 124 -5.60 7.97 19.05
C GLY A 124 -4.72 8.84 18.15
N PHE A 125 -4.39 10.08 18.55
CA PHE A 125 -3.57 11.01 17.77
C PHE A 125 -2.37 11.50 18.58
N GLU A 126 -1.27 11.76 17.88
CA GLU A 126 -0.07 12.38 18.44
C GLU A 126 0.46 13.34 17.38
N LEU A 127 0.71 14.59 17.77
CA LEU A 127 1.34 15.55 16.88
C LEU A 127 2.74 15.04 16.51
N VAL A 128 3.01 14.99 15.20
CA VAL A 128 4.36 14.71 14.72
C VAL A 128 5.19 15.98 14.96
N LEU A 129 6.01 15.95 16.02
CA LEU A 129 6.91 17.05 16.33
C LEU A 129 7.91 17.27 15.17
N GLU A 130 8.20 18.53 14.86
CA GLU A 130 9.24 18.88 13.90
C GLU A 130 10.59 18.28 14.33
N GLY A 131 11.22 17.53 13.43
CA GLY A 131 12.49 16.86 13.67
C GLY A 131 13.17 16.44 12.37
N PRO A 132 14.47 16.06 12.42
CA PRO A 132 15.27 15.75 11.23
C PRO A 132 14.83 14.49 10.47
N GLU A 133 13.93 13.70 11.05
CA GLU A 133 13.55 12.40 10.55
C GLU A 133 12.04 12.34 10.51
N PHE A 134 11.43 12.36 9.32
CA PHE A 134 10.26 11.53 8.99
C PHE A 134 9.79 11.82 7.56
N GLY A 135 10.37 11.11 6.59
CA GLY A 135 9.76 10.90 5.28
C GLY A 135 9.13 9.51 5.24
N ARG A 136 7.81 9.41 5.05
CA ARG A 136 7.14 8.12 4.82
C ARG A 136 6.62 8.07 3.39
N HIS A 137 6.65 6.88 2.80
CA HIS A 137 6.22 6.66 1.41
C HIS A 137 5.23 5.50 1.27
N HIS A 138 5.20 4.58 2.23
CA HIS A 138 4.37 3.37 2.21
C HIS A 138 2.87 3.56 2.48
N SER A 139 2.46 4.75 2.95
CA SER A 139 1.13 5.01 3.52
C SER A 139 0.21 5.80 2.61
N PHE A 140 0.73 6.26 1.48
CA PHE A 140 0.09 7.27 0.65
C PHE A 140 -0.21 6.70 -0.74
N LEU A 141 -1.12 7.34 -1.47
CA LEU A 141 -1.45 6.92 -2.83
C LEU A 141 -0.23 7.08 -3.75
N PRO A 142 0.00 6.18 -4.73
CA PRO A 142 1.22 6.14 -5.56
C PRO A 142 1.53 7.43 -6.34
N ASN A 143 0.57 8.35 -6.44
CA ASN A 143 0.71 9.64 -7.10
C ASN A 143 0.88 10.83 -6.14
N THR A 144 0.89 10.62 -4.82
CA THR A 144 0.97 11.67 -3.79
C THR A 144 2.25 12.49 -3.89
N THR A 145 2.07 13.80 -3.74
CA THR A 145 3.14 14.80 -3.59
C THR A 145 2.77 15.67 -2.40
N TYR A 146 3.72 15.90 -1.50
CA TYR A 146 3.52 16.71 -0.29
C TYR A 146 4.81 17.43 0.10
N CYS A 147 4.71 18.71 0.46
CA CYS A 147 5.85 19.55 0.88
C CYS A 147 7.06 19.50 -0.08
N GLY A 148 6.82 19.44 -1.39
CA GLY A 148 7.87 19.35 -2.41
C GLY A 148 8.47 17.95 -2.61
N CYS A 149 8.07 16.97 -1.81
CA CYS A 149 8.46 15.55 -1.94
C CYS A 149 7.37 14.76 -2.67
N SER A 150 7.75 13.68 -3.36
CA SER A 150 6.80 12.75 -3.98
C SER A 150 7.18 11.32 -3.64
N ILE A 151 6.18 10.44 -3.55
CA ILE A 151 6.41 9.00 -3.36
C ILE A 151 6.63 8.27 -4.69
N LYS A 152 6.51 8.97 -5.82
CA LYS A 152 6.77 8.42 -7.14
C LYS A 152 8.25 8.00 -7.25
N GLY A 153 8.47 6.79 -7.75
CA GLY A 153 9.81 6.34 -8.13
C GLY A 153 10.36 7.14 -9.32
N SER A 154 11.68 7.14 -9.45
CA SER A 154 12.36 7.69 -10.62
C SER A 154 12.62 6.59 -11.65
N PHE A 155 12.39 6.89 -12.93
CA PHE A 155 12.71 6.01 -14.04
C PHE A 155 13.57 6.76 -15.05
N ILE A 156 14.77 6.24 -15.31
CA ILE A 156 15.76 6.85 -16.19
C ILE A 156 16.34 5.75 -17.07
N MET A 157 16.39 6.00 -18.37
CA MET A 157 16.99 5.10 -19.35
C MET A 157 17.90 5.89 -20.29
N SER A 158 18.97 5.25 -20.74
CA SER A 158 19.88 5.80 -21.76
C SER A 158 20.56 4.66 -22.49
N GLY A 159 20.65 4.74 -23.81
CA GLY A 159 21.29 3.73 -24.65
C GLY A 159 20.70 3.64 -26.06
N PRO A 160 21.17 2.68 -26.87
CA PRO A 160 20.60 2.40 -28.19
C PRO A 160 19.10 2.11 -28.13
N GLY A 161 18.32 2.65 -29.08
CA GLY A 161 16.87 2.46 -29.15
C GLY A 161 16.06 3.23 -28.12
N VAL A 162 16.70 4.02 -27.23
CA VAL A 162 16.03 4.91 -26.27
C VAL A 162 16.05 6.35 -26.78
N ARG A 163 14.88 7.00 -26.76
CA ARG A 163 14.73 8.37 -27.26
C ARG A 163 15.53 9.36 -26.40
N LYS A 164 16.42 10.12 -27.04
CA LYS A 164 17.26 11.12 -26.36
C LYS A 164 16.47 12.37 -25.95
N GLY A 165 16.75 12.87 -24.74
CA GLY A 165 16.19 14.12 -24.22
C GLY A 165 14.68 14.09 -23.97
N TYR A 166 14.03 12.94 -24.08
CA TYR A 166 12.59 12.80 -23.87
C TYR A 166 12.26 12.79 -22.39
N LYS A 167 11.31 13.65 -21.98
CA LYS A 167 10.72 13.64 -20.64
C LYS A 167 9.28 13.16 -20.76
N LYS A 168 9.00 11.98 -20.23
CA LYS A 168 7.65 11.42 -20.21
C LYS A 168 6.75 12.25 -19.27
N PRO A 169 5.55 12.68 -19.69
CA PRO A 169 4.67 13.52 -18.87
C PRO A 169 3.99 12.76 -17.72
N PHE A 170 3.86 11.44 -17.83
CA PHE A 170 3.23 10.57 -16.83
C PHE A 170 4.18 9.42 -16.43
N PRO A 171 4.13 8.94 -15.18
CA PRO A 171 4.95 7.82 -14.76
C PRO A 171 4.56 6.52 -15.48
N ILE A 172 5.47 5.54 -15.48
CA ILE A 172 5.19 4.16 -15.84
C ILE A 172 4.87 3.33 -14.60
N GLY A 173 4.29 2.14 -14.76
CA GLY A 173 4.21 1.16 -13.69
C GLY A 173 5.58 0.55 -13.40
N ALA A 174 5.85 0.18 -12.14
CA ALA A 174 7.10 -0.51 -11.80
C ALA A 174 7.22 -1.86 -12.55
N VAL A 175 6.09 -2.52 -12.82
CA VAL A 175 6.02 -3.76 -13.59
C VAL A 175 6.42 -3.62 -15.06
N ASP A 176 6.43 -2.39 -15.59
CA ASP A 176 6.80 -2.10 -16.98
C ASP A 176 8.32 -2.19 -17.22
N VAL A 177 9.14 -2.14 -16.15
CA VAL A 177 10.60 -2.15 -16.26
C VAL A 177 11.11 -3.43 -16.90
N THR A 178 10.68 -4.60 -16.39
CA THR A 178 11.15 -5.91 -16.88
C THR A 178 10.88 -6.13 -18.38
N PRO A 179 9.63 -5.98 -18.89
CA PRO A 179 9.39 -6.16 -20.32
C PRO A 179 10.13 -5.11 -21.16
N THR A 180 10.31 -3.89 -20.67
CA THR A 180 11.11 -2.87 -21.37
C THR A 180 12.57 -3.29 -21.57
N VAL A 181 13.20 -3.78 -20.49
CA VAL A 181 14.60 -4.26 -20.55
C VAL A 181 14.71 -5.49 -21.45
N CYS A 182 13.75 -6.41 -21.38
CA CYS A 182 13.74 -7.62 -22.21
C CYS A 182 13.66 -7.28 -23.69
N TYR A 183 12.75 -6.36 -24.05
CA TYR A 183 12.58 -5.87 -25.42
C TYR A 183 13.88 -5.26 -25.98
N LEU A 184 14.48 -4.33 -25.24
CA LEU A 184 15.73 -3.67 -25.68
C LEU A 184 16.92 -4.63 -25.79
N SER A 185 16.93 -5.68 -24.98
CA SER A 185 18.02 -6.66 -24.95
C SER A 185 17.80 -7.84 -25.91
N SER A 186 16.68 -7.86 -26.66
CA SER A 186 16.30 -8.98 -27.53
C SER A 186 16.25 -10.33 -26.79
N ILE A 187 15.83 -10.33 -25.52
CA ILE A 187 15.65 -11.54 -24.72
C ILE A 187 14.16 -11.86 -24.56
N PRO A 188 13.77 -13.14 -24.47
CA PRO A 188 12.39 -13.51 -24.20
C PRO A 188 11.88 -12.95 -22.88
N TYR A 189 10.62 -12.54 -22.85
CA TYR A 189 9.96 -12.12 -21.63
C TYR A 189 9.76 -13.31 -20.68
N PRO A 190 9.94 -13.13 -19.36
CA PRO A 190 9.36 -14.03 -18.36
C PRO A 190 7.86 -14.21 -18.61
N SER A 191 7.36 -15.45 -18.51
CA SER A 191 5.95 -15.75 -18.77
C SER A 191 4.99 -15.08 -17.78
N GLN A 192 5.50 -14.62 -16.64
CA GLN A 192 4.77 -13.91 -15.59
C GLN A 192 4.80 -12.38 -15.75
N CYS A 193 5.37 -11.84 -16.83
CA CYS A 193 5.36 -10.40 -17.06
C CYS A 193 3.93 -9.86 -17.19
N GLU A 194 3.59 -8.89 -16.34
CA GLU A 194 2.29 -8.21 -16.36
C GLU A 194 2.37 -6.78 -16.92
N GLY A 195 3.57 -6.20 -16.96
CA GLY A 195 3.80 -4.84 -17.44
C GLY A 195 3.79 -4.72 -18.95
N MET A 196 3.78 -3.47 -19.41
CA MET A 196 3.81 -3.12 -20.83
C MET A 196 5.11 -2.38 -21.19
N ILE A 197 5.45 -2.39 -22.47
CA ILE A 197 6.58 -1.61 -22.98
C ILE A 197 6.08 -0.16 -23.22
N PRO A 198 6.66 0.85 -22.56
CA PRO A 198 6.27 2.24 -22.75
C PRO A 198 6.87 2.75 -24.08
N GLY A 199 6.19 2.47 -25.19
CA GLY A 199 6.73 2.72 -26.55
C GLY A 199 7.13 4.16 -26.83
N ASP A 200 6.58 5.14 -26.11
CA ASP A 200 6.92 6.55 -26.24
C ASP A 200 8.34 6.92 -25.76
N VAL A 201 8.97 6.05 -24.95
CA VAL A 201 10.37 6.21 -24.52
C VAL A 201 11.37 5.65 -25.53
N LEU A 202 10.90 4.92 -26.53
CA LEU A 202 11.73 4.28 -27.56
C LEU A 202 11.92 5.19 -28.77
N GLU A 203 13.03 5.00 -29.50
CA GLU A 203 13.18 5.60 -30.82
C GLU A 203 12.09 5.05 -31.76
N PRO A 204 11.56 5.87 -32.69
CA PRO A 204 10.66 5.37 -33.73
C PRO A 204 11.34 4.21 -34.46
N ALA A 205 10.59 3.15 -34.76
CA ALA A 205 11.10 2.10 -35.63
C ALA A 205 11.60 2.77 -36.92
N SER A 206 12.89 2.63 -37.21
CA SER A 206 13.44 3.06 -38.49
C SER A 206 12.69 2.28 -39.55
N GLY A 207 11.82 2.95 -40.30
CA GLY A 207 11.00 2.31 -41.31
C GLY A 207 11.88 1.44 -42.21
N GLU A 208 11.63 0.14 -42.23
CA GLU A 208 11.89 -0.62 -43.44
C GLU A 208 11.11 0.09 -44.54
N GLY A 209 11.84 0.51 -45.57
CA GLY A 209 11.34 1.39 -46.61
C GLY A 209 10.00 0.90 -47.16
N THR A 210 9.10 1.86 -47.38
CA THR A 210 8.01 1.73 -48.34
C THR A 210 8.52 1.02 -49.60
N LYS A 211 8.12 -0.23 -49.76
CA LYS A 211 8.03 -0.88 -51.08
C LYS A 211 6.63 -0.63 -51.62
#